data_AF-A0A0W0SVS9-F1
#
_entry.id   AF-A0A0W0SVS9-F1
#
_cell.length_a   1.000
_cell.length_b   1.000
_cell.length_c   1.000
_cell.angle_alpha   90.00
_cell.angle_beta   90.00
_cell.angle_gamma   90.00
#
_symmetry.space_group_name_H-M   'P 1'
#
loop_
_entity.id
_entity.type
_entity.pdbx_description
1 polymer ?
#
loop_
_entity_poly.entity_id
_entity_poly.type
_entity_poly.pdbx_seq_one_letter_code
_entity_poly.pdbx_strand_id
1 'polypeptide(L)'
;MVKEQLKPSIFINAVEQEMHDNILRLDQKLKGFLTEINVKIEAIDDDELEYKEERKNQLSLLAGDISKALDGIKNLVNMVLEDGVSASQFVEMNREGLDALLETFKQSLKKVNKVRDKF
;
A
#
# COMPACT_ATOMS: atom_id res chain seq x y z
N MET A 1 3.37 43.32 0.95
CA MET A 1 3.70 42.04 0.29
C MET A 1 2.81 40.98 0.89
N VAL A 2 1.85 40.46 0.13
CA VAL A 2 1.01 39.35 0.59
C VAL A 2 1.91 38.12 0.59
N LYS A 3 2.20 37.56 1.77
CA LYS A 3 2.80 36.23 1.86
C LYS A 3 1.77 35.27 1.29
N GLU A 4 2.00 34.74 0.09
CA GLU A 4 1.24 33.59 -0.41
C GLU A 4 1.38 32.50 0.65
N GLN A 5 0.29 32.23 1.37
CA GLN A 5 0.20 31.03 2.20
C GLN A 5 0.13 29.85 1.24
N LEU A 6 1.28 29.21 1.03
CA LEU A 6 1.35 27.92 0.36
C LEU A 6 0.40 26.98 1.10
N LYS A 7 -0.67 26.53 0.42
CA LYS A 7 -1.58 25.55 1.01
C LYS A 7 -0.79 24.29 1.33
N PRO A 8 -1.04 23.64 2.48
CA PRO A 8 -0.43 22.36 2.80
C PRO A 8 -0.73 21.37 1.68
N SER A 9 0.31 20.82 1.06
CA SER A 9 0.17 19.77 0.05
C SER A 9 0.27 18.41 0.74
N ILE A 10 -0.47 17.42 0.25
CA ILE A 10 -0.36 16.04 0.72
C ILE A 10 0.58 15.26 -0.20
N PHE A 11 1.31 14.30 0.37
CA PHE A 11 2.32 13.51 -0.34
C PHE A 11 1.83 12.98 -1.68
N ILE A 12 0.65 12.36 -1.71
CA ILE A 12 0.12 11.72 -2.92
C ILE A 12 -0.15 12.71 -4.07
N ASN A 13 -0.40 13.99 -3.75
CA ASN A 13 -0.59 15.05 -4.74
C ASN A 13 0.72 15.70 -5.18
N ALA A 14 1.81 15.45 -4.45
CA ALA A 14 3.12 16.03 -4.72
C ALA A 14 4.02 15.12 -5.58
N VAL A 15 3.76 13.82 -5.58
CA VAL A 15 4.57 12.85 -6.35
C VAL A 15 4.15 12.78 -7.81
N GLU A 16 5.06 12.26 -8.65
CA GLU A 16 4.80 12.06 -10.07
C GLU A 16 3.70 11.02 -10.32
N GLN A 17 3.03 11.14 -11.47
CA GLN A 17 1.90 10.29 -11.85
C GLN A 17 2.23 8.79 -11.79
N GLU A 18 3.45 8.39 -12.15
CA GLU A 18 3.84 6.97 -12.13
C GLU A 18 3.87 6.41 -10.69
N MET A 19 4.45 7.16 -9.75
CA MET A 19 4.46 6.78 -8.33
C MET A 19 3.05 6.76 -7.76
N HIS A 20 2.28 7.82 -8.03
CA HIS A 20 0.87 7.91 -7.65
C HIS A 20 0.09 6.66 -8.07
N ASP A 21 0.16 6.30 -9.36
CA ASP A 21 -0.57 5.17 -9.91
C ASP A 21 -0.10 3.83 -9.34
N ASN A 22 1.20 3.68 -9.09
CA ASN A 22 1.74 2.44 -8.51
C ASN A 22 1.32 2.27 -7.04
N ILE A 23 1.24 3.36 -6.26
CA ILE A 23 0.71 3.33 -4.89
C ILE A 23 -0.76 2.88 -4.91
N LEU A 24 -1.59 3.51 -5.75
CA LEU A 24 -3.02 3.16 -5.83
C LEU A 24 -3.24 1.72 -6.30
N ARG A 25 -2.45 1.27 -7.29
CA ARG A 25 -2.51 -0.13 -7.76
C ARG A 25 -2.11 -1.11 -6.66
N LEU A 26 -1.11 -0.78 -5.83
CA LEU A 26 -0.71 -1.65 -4.74
C LEU A 26 -1.80 -1.73 -3.68
N ASP A 27 -2.38 -0.60 -3.28
CA ASP A 27 -3.52 -0.53 -2.36
C ASP A 27 -4.70 -1.40 -2.84
N GLN A 28 -5.11 -1.22 -4.10
CA GLN A 28 -6.21 -2.00 -4.68
C GLN A 28 -5.93 -3.50 -4.69
N LYS A 29 -4.71 -3.91 -5.04
CA LYS A 29 -4.35 -5.33 -5.04
C LYS A 29 -4.36 -5.91 -3.63
N LEU A 30 -3.78 -5.21 -2.66
CA LEU A 30 -3.78 -5.66 -1.26
C LEU A 30 -5.20 -5.79 -0.70
N LYS A 31 -6.12 -4.88 -1.05
CA LYS A 31 -7.55 -5.00 -0.71
C LYS A 31 -8.21 -6.22 -1.34
N GLY A 32 -7.92 -6.49 -2.61
CA GLY A 32 -8.39 -7.69 -3.31
C GLY A 32 -7.92 -8.96 -2.60
N PHE A 33 -6.63 -9.05 -2.28
CA PHE A 33 -6.08 -10.17 -1.53
C PHE A 33 -6.71 -10.36 -0.16
N LEU A 34 -6.89 -9.27 0.60
CA LEU A 34 -7.51 -9.35 1.92
C LEU A 34 -8.92 -9.93 1.81
N THR A 35 -9.67 -9.51 0.79
CA THR A 35 -11.01 -10.04 0.51
C THR A 35 -10.95 -11.54 0.18
N GLU A 36 -10.06 -11.96 -0.73
CA GLU A 36 -9.88 -13.36 -1.09
C GLU A 36 -9.47 -14.24 0.10
N ILE A 37 -8.57 -13.74 0.96
CA ILE A 37 -8.12 -14.45 2.17
C ILE A 37 -9.27 -14.61 3.15
N ASN A 38 -10.05 -13.56 3.39
CA ASN A 38 -11.19 -13.63 4.30
C ASN A 38 -12.24 -14.64 3.82
N VAL A 39 -12.55 -14.65 2.51
CA VAL A 39 -13.45 -15.66 1.92
C VAL A 39 -12.89 -17.07 2.10
N LYS A 40 -11.58 -17.28 1.91
CA LYS A 40 -10.94 -18.59 2.14
C LYS A 40 -10.98 -18.99 3.61
N ILE A 41 -10.85 -18.06 4.56
CA ILE A 41 -10.97 -18.31 5.99
C ILE A 41 -12.39 -18.76 6.34
N GLU A 42 -13.41 -18.07 5.82
CA GLU A 42 -14.81 -18.42 6.05
C GLU A 42 -15.13 -19.81 5.49
N ALA A 43 -14.64 -20.14 4.29
CA ALA A 43 -14.86 -21.45 3.67
C ALA A 43 -14.21 -22.62 4.44
N ILE A 44 -13.16 -22.37 5.23
CA ILE A 44 -12.48 -23.42 6.02
C ILE A 44 -13.36 -23.91 7.18
N ASP A 45 -14.28 -23.08 7.68
CA ASP A 45 -15.15 -23.48 8.79
C ASP A 45 -16.11 -24.61 8.42
N ASP A 46 -16.42 -24.75 7.12
CA ASP A 46 -17.27 -25.80 6.56
C ASP A 46 -16.49 -27.06 6.10
N ASP A 47 -15.15 -27.04 6.16
CA ASP A 47 -14.29 -28.13 5.72
C ASP A 47 -13.98 -29.15 6.85
N GLU A 48 -14.05 -30.45 6.55
CA GLU A 48 -13.63 -31.54 7.47
C GLU A 48 -12.11 -31.83 7.41
N LEU A 49 -11.30 -30.82 7.08
CA LEU A 49 -9.85 -30.99 6.94
C LEU A 49 -9.17 -31.15 8.31
N GLU A 50 -8.30 -32.17 8.44
CA GLU A 50 -7.51 -32.46 9.65
C GLU A 50 -6.67 -31.26 10.12
N TYR A 51 -6.22 -30.41 9.18
CA TYR A 51 -5.37 -29.24 9.44
C TYR A 51 -6.09 -27.90 9.30
N LYS A 52 -7.43 -27.86 9.41
CA LYS A 52 -8.21 -26.65 9.18
C LYS A 52 -7.79 -25.48 10.08
N GLU A 53 -7.53 -25.73 11.36
CA GLU A 53 -7.12 -24.70 12.32
C GLU A 53 -5.74 -24.12 12.01
N GLU A 54 -4.79 -24.97 11.60
CA GLU A 54 -3.46 -24.52 11.19
C GLU A 54 -3.55 -23.63 9.96
N ARG A 55 -4.31 -24.07 8.95
CA ARG A 55 -4.53 -23.30 7.72
C ARG A 55 -5.23 -21.97 7.99
N LYS A 56 -6.24 -21.97 8.87
CA LYS A 56 -6.97 -20.77 9.30
C LYS A 56 -6.03 -19.79 10.01
N ASN A 57 -5.16 -20.27 10.88
CA ASN A 57 -4.16 -19.45 11.55
C ASN A 57 -3.16 -18.83 10.57
N GLN A 58 -2.65 -19.61 9.61
CA GLN A 58 -1.73 -19.10 8.58
C GLN A 58 -2.38 -18.00 7.73
N LEU A 59 -3.62 -18.20 7.28
CA LEU A 59 -4.36 -17.20 6.51
C LEU A 59 -4.68 -15.96 7.34
N SER A 60 -5.02 -16.13 8.63
CA SER A 60 -5.29 -15.01 9.54
C SER A 60 -4.04 -14.14 9.79
N LEU A 61 -2.87 -14.77 9.93
CA LEU A 61 -1.59 -14.05 10.02
C LEU A 61 -1.33 -13.24 8.74
N LEU A 62 -1.54 -13.85 7.57
CA LEU A 62 -1.37 -13.17 6.29
C LEU A 62 -2.35 -12.00 6.11
N ALA A 63 -3.61 -12.17 6.51
CA ALA A 63 -4.61 -11.09 6.51
C ALA A 63 -4.18 -9.93 7.41
N GLY A 64 -3.62 -10.23 8.58
CA GLY A 64 -3.08 -9.25 9.51
C GLY A 64 -1.91 -8.45 8.92
N ASP A 65 -0.98 -9.12 8.26
CA ASP A 65 0.16 -8.46 7.61
C ASP A 65 -0.27 -7.57 6.43
N ILE A 66 -1.23 -8.02 5.62
CA ILE A 66 -1.81 -7.22 4.54
C ILE A 66 -2.55 -6.00 5.09
N SER A 67 -3.28 -6.15 6.19
CA SER A 67 -3.98 -5.03 6.84
C SER A 67 -3.00 -3.95 7.32
N LYS A 68 -1.88 -4.35 7.95
CA LYS A 68 -0.81 -3.42 8.34
C LYS A 68 -0.18 -2.71 7.15
N ALA A 69 0.01 -3.41 6.03
CA ALA A 69 0.54 -2.82 4.81
C ALA A 69 -0.43 -1.76 4.23
N LEU A 70 -1.74 -2.03 4.24
CA LEU A 70 -2.77 -1.09 3.82
C LEU A 70 -2.79 0.16 4.71
N ASP A 71 -2.68 -0.01 6.03
CA ASP A 71 -2.57 1.12 6.97
C ASP A 71 -1.32 1.96 6.71
N GLY A 72 -0.19 1.31 6.41
CA GLY A 72 1.05 1.99 6.01
C GLY A 72 0.87 2.84 4.75
N ILE A 73 0.21 2.31 3.72
CA ILE A 73 -0.10 3.06 2.49
C ILE A 73 -1.03 4.24 2.81
N LYS A 74 -2.08 4.02 3.60
CA LYS A 74 -3.02 5.07 4.01
C LYS A 74 -2.30 6.21 4.74
N ASN A 75 -1.37 5.88 5.64
CA ASN A 75 -0.60 6.89 6.36
C ASN A 75 0.33 7.67 5.42
N LEU A 76 0.97 6.98 4.47
CA LEU A 76 1.85 7.61 3.48
C LEU A 76 1.07 8.59 2.59
N VAL A 77 -0.06 8.18 2.01
CA VAL A 77 -0.81 9.04 1.07
C VAL A 77 -1.42 10.27 1.73
N ASN A 78 -1.77 10.16 3.01
CA ASN A 78 -2.35 11.26 3.79
C ASN A 78 -1.29 12.10 4.53
N MET A 79 -0.01 11.82 4.32
CA MET A 79 1.08 12.59 4.92
C MET A 79 1.01 14.03 4.41
N VAL A 80 0.90 14.98 5.34
CA VAL A 80 0.95 16.42 5.05
C VAL A 80 2.42 16.82 4.92
N LEU A 81 2.76 17.51 3.83
CA LEU A 81 4.09 18.06 3.62
C LEU A 81 4.31 19.28 4.52
N GLU A 82 5.58 19.52 4.89
CA GLU A 82 5.94 20.63 5.77
C GLU A 82 5.46 21.99 5.23
N ASP A 83 5.01 22.85 6.15
CA ASP A 83 4.54 24.19 5.82
C ASP A 83 5.65 24.99 5.12
N GLY A 84 5.34 25.54 3.94
CA GLY A 84 6.28 26.30 3.14
C GLY A 84 7.08 25.48 2.12
N VAL A 85 6.87 24.15 2.05
CA VAL A 85 7.42 23.30 0.99
C VAL A 85 6.38 23.12 -0.11
N SER A 86 6.70 23.60 -1.32
CA SER A 86 5.90 23.30 -2.51
C SER A 86 6.10 21.85 -2.97
N ALA A 87 5.13 21.29 -3.71
CA ALA A 87 5.24 19.96 -4.29
C ALA A 87 6.52 19.77 -5.13
N SER A 88 6.88 20.76 -5.94
CA SER A 88 8.10 20.71 -6.77
C SER A 88 9.37 20.68 -5.92
N GLN A 89 9.44 21.50 -4.86
CA GLN A 89 10.58 21.49 -3.94
C GLN A 89 10.69 20.16 -3.20
N PHE A 90 9.56 19.59 -2.76
CA PHE A 90 9.55 18.27 -2.15
C PHE A 90 10.13 17.20 -3.07
N VAL A 91 9.71 17.18 -4.34
CA VAL A 91 10.22 16.21 -5.34
C VAL A 91 11.72 16.41 -5.58
N GLU A 92 12.18 17.65 -5.78
CA GLU A 92 13.60 17.94 -6.00
C GLU A 92 14.46 17.51 -4.80
N MET A 93 14.02 17.83 -3.58
CA MET A 93 14.73 17.48 -2.35
C MET A 93 14.79 15.97 -2.10
N ASN A 94 13.80 15.22 -2.57
CA ASN A 94 13.64 13.80 -2.27
C ASN A 94 13.78 12.90 -3.49
N ARG A 95 14.28 13.40 -4.62
CA ARG A 95 14.28 12.70 -5.91
C ARG A 95 14.82 11.27 -5.83
N GLU A 96 16.02 11.10 -5.29
CA GLU A 96 16.64 9.77 -5.16
C GLU A 96 15.82 8.82 -4.27
N GLY A 97 15.25 9.36 -3.19
CA GLY A 97 14.38 8.60 -2.29
C GLY A 97 13.06 8.19 -2.95
N LEU A 98 12.48 9.09 -3.75
CA LEU A 98 11.26 8.83 -4.51
C LEU A 98 11.51 7.79 -5.60
N ASP A 99 12.65 7.84 -6.30
CA ASP A 99 13.03 6.83 -7.30
C ASP A 99 13.18 5.44 -6.66
N ALA A 100 13.87 5.36 -5.51
CA ALA A 100 14.02 4.11 -4.77
C ALA A 100 12.67 3.56 -4.26
N LEU A 101 11.80 4.46 -3.80
CA LEU A 101 10.46 4.11 -3.34
C LEU A 101 9.58 3.63 -4.51
N LEU A 102 9.65 4.26 -5.68
CA LEU A 102 8.96 3.85 -6.90
C LEU A 102 9.36 2.42 -7.30
N GLU A 103 10.65 2.13 -7.31
CA GLU A 103 11.14 0.78 -7.59
C GLU A 103 10.66 -0.23 -6.55
N THR A 104 10.63 0.16 -5.27
CA THR A 104 10.06 -0.67 -4.21
C THR A 104 8.58 -0.99 -4.46
N PHE A 105 7.78 -0.01 -4.87
CA PHE A 105 6.37 -0.24 -5.25
C PHE A 105 6.24 -1.19 -6.44
N LYS A 106 7.04 -1.02 -7.49
CA LYS A 106 7.07 -1.93 -8.65
C LYS A 106 7.42 -3.36 -8.24
N GLN A 107 8.42 -3.53 -7.37
CA GLN A 107 8.80 -4.86 -6.88
C GLN A 107 7.72 -5.47 -6.00
N SER A 108 7.07 -4.68 -5.14
CA SER A 108 5.92 -5.12 -4.35
C SER A 108 4.76 -5.56 -5.23
N LEU A 109 4.41 -4.81 -6.27
CA LEU A 109 3.40 -5.21 -7.24
C LEU A 109 3.73 -6.54 -7.92
N LYS A 110 5.00 -6.77 -8.26
CA LYS A 110 5.47 -8.05 -8.83
C LYS A 110 5.34 -9.20 -7.83
N LYS A 111 5.73 -8.99 -6.56
CA LYS A 111 5.61 -10.00 -5.50
C LYS A 111 4.15 -10.35 -5.24
N VAL A 112 3.31 -9.33 -5.10
CA VAL A 112 1.86 -9.47 -4.89
C VAL A 112 1.22 -10.26 -6.03
N ASN A 113 1.58 -9.99 -7.30
CA ASN A 113 1.12 -10.81 -8.42
C ASN A 113 1.54 -12.28 -8.29
N LYS A 114 2.81 -12.55 -7.94
CA LYS A 114 3.31 -13.92 -7.76
C LYS A 114 2.62 -14.67 -6.64
N VAL A 115 2.22 -13.98 -5.57
CA VAL A 115 1.42 -14.57 -4.50
C VAL A 115 0.07 -15.00 -5.08
N ARG A 116 -0.59 -14.14 -5.85
CA ARG A 116 -1.94 -14.41 -6.39
C ARG A 116 -1.92 -15.66 -7.26
N ASP A 117 -0.89 -15.78 -8.09
CA ASP A 117 -0.78 -16.90 -9.03
C ASP A 117 -0.45 -18.24 -8.32
N LYS A 118 -0.09 -18.22 -7.03
CA LYS A 118 0.16 -19.39 -6.19
C LYS A 118 -1.02 -19.77 -5.28
N PHE A 119 -2.01 -18.90 -5.13
CA PHE A 119 -3.16 -19.05 -4.23
C PHE A 119 -4.47 -19.25 -5.02
#